data_AF-A0A9W9DDU6-F1
#
_entry.id   AF-A0A9W9DDU6-F1
#
_cell.length_a   1.000
_cell.length_b   1.000
_cell.length_c   1.000
_cell.angle_alpha   90.00
_cell.angle_beta   90.00
_cell.angle_gamma   90.00
#
_symmetry.space_group_name_H-M   'P 1'
#
loop_
_entity.id
_entity.type
_entity.pdbx_description
1 polymer ?
#
loop_
_entity_poly.entity_id
_entity_poly.type
_entity_poly.pdbx_seq_one_letter_code
_entity_poly.pdbx_strand_id
1 'polypeptide(L)'
;MQTSGQQLPAVDEISCRPPIHGRPGRLHVNIDNFLQKFTPALNTEQERAFRLIASHTQQDNPEPLRMFLGGPGGTGKSHVISALKVFFEEQAEIRRFRLASYTGVAANNISGMTLHSALMLSSASSNKMNSKSHQDLVALWQGVDYLFVDEVSMLGCRFMLKISRALC
;
A
#
# COMPACT_ATOMS: atom_id res chain seq x y z
N MET A 1 10.42 24.10 -39.67
CA MET A 1 10.25 24.20 -38.21
C MET A 1 9.58 22.92 -37.73
N GLN A 2 10.39 21.93 -37.32
CA GLN A 2 9.91 20.65 -36.80
C GLN A 2 9.74 20.80 -35.29
N THR A 3 8.52 20.64 -34.79
CA THR A 3 8.24 20.53 -33.36
C THR A 3 8.41 19.07 -32.97
N SER A 4 9.54 18.77 -32.33
CA SER A 4 9.83 17.48 -31.71
C SER A 4 8.81 17.22 -30.58
N GLY A 5 7.79 16.42 -30.88
CA GLY A 5 6.92 15.85 -29.85
C GLY A 5 7.73 14.88 -29.01
N GLN A 6 8.02 15.25 -27.76
CA GLN A 6 8.53 14.29 -26.78
C GLN A 6 7.40 13.29 -26.49
N GLN A 7 7.51 12.13 -27.11
CA GLN A 7 6.74 10.93 -26.78
C GLN A 7 7.00 10.60 -25.31
N LEU A 8 5.95 10.66 -24.48
CA LEU A 8 5.98 10.11 -23.13
C LEU A 8 6.27 8.60 -23.22
N PRO A 9 7.15 8.04 -22.36
CA PRO A 9 7.50 6.62 -22.43
C PRO A 9 6.25 5.75 -22.17
N ALA A 10 6.18 4.63 -22.90
CA ALA A 10 5.11 3.66 -22.81
C ALA A 10 5.04 3.04 -21.41
N VAL A 11 3.83 2.66 -21.01
CA VAL A 11 3.43 2.14 -19.69
C VAL A 11 4.14 0.80 -19.33
N ASP A 12 4.87 0.20 -20.27
CA ASP A 12 5.47 -1.13 -20.14
C ASP A 12 6.78 -1.17 -19.32
N GLU A 13 7.44 -0.03 -19.07
CA GLU A 13 8.70 -0.01 -18.29
C GLU A 13 8.54 -0.13 -16.76
N ILE A 14 7.30 -0.16 -16.25
CA ILE A 14 7.04 -0.39 -14.81
C ILE A 14 6.99 -1.91 -14.49
N SER A 15 6.98 -2.78 -15.50
CA SER A 15 6.63 -4.20 -15.37
C SER A 15 7.80 -5.17 -15.10
N CYS A 16 9.05 -4.72 -15.03
CA CYS A 16 10.18 -5.61 -14.73
C CYS A 16 10.69 -5.45 -13.29
N ARG A 17 9.81 -5.61 -12.28
CA ARG A 17 10.29 -5.79 -10.90
C ARG A 17 10.80 -7.23 -10.72
N PRO A 18 11.97 -7.43 -10.08
CA PRO A 18 12.53 -8.76 -9.92
C PRO A 18 11.55 -9.70 -9.18
N PRO A 19 11.57 -11.00 -9.51
CA PRO A 19 10.75 -12.00 -8.84
C PRO A 19 10.89 -11.93 -7.33
N ILE A 20 9.83 -12.29 -6.61
CA ILE A 20 9.78 -12.17 -5.16
C ILE A 20 10.88 -13.00 -4.48
N HIS A 21 11.27 -14.13 -5.09
CA HIS A 21 12.35 -15.02 -4.66
C HIS A 21 13.77 -14.48 -4.93
N GLY A 22 13.91 -13.28 -5.49
CA GLY A 22 15.21 -12.65 -5.82
C GLY A 22 15.47 -11.31 -5.14
N ARG A 23 14.60 -10.85 -4.23
CA ARG A 23 14.84 -9.59 -3.51
C ARG A 23 15.91 -9.79 -2.41
N PRO A 24 17.06 -9.11 -2.50
CA PRO A 24 18.14 -9.29 -1.52
C PRO A 24 17.66 -8.82 -0.12
N GLY A 25 17.82 -9.69 0.88
CA GLY A 25 17.51 -9.39 2.28
C GLY A 25 16.11 -9.82 2.76
N ARG A 26 15.23 -10.34 1.89
CA ARG A 26 13.91 -10.82 2.30
C ARG A 26 14.00 -12.12 3.11
N LEU A 27 13.25 -12.18 4.21
CA LEU A 27 13.06 -13.40 5.00
C LEU A 27 11.73 -14.08 4.65
N HIS A 28 11.76 -15.40 4.50
CA HIS A 28 10.55 -16.19 4.33
C HIS A 28 9.91 -16.47 5.70
N VAL A 29 8.78 -15.83 5.97
CA VAL A 29 8.02 -16.01 7.22
C VAL A 29 6.91 -17.04 7.01
N ASN A 30 6.92 -18.11 7.80
CA ASN A 30 5.83 -19.08 7.80
C ASN A 30 4.59 -18.48 8.49
N ILE A 31 3.46 -18.46 7.79
CA ILE A 31 2.21 -17.80 8.24
C ILE A 31 1.63 -18.45 9.50
N ASP A 32 1.65 -19.78 9.61
CA ASP A 32 1.11 -20.49 10.76
C ASP A 32 1.96 -20.25 12.02
N ASN A 33 3.28 -20.30 11.87
CA ASN A 33 4.22 -20.00 12.96
C ASN A 33 4.09 -18.54 13.42
N PHE A 34 3.85 -17.60 12.51
CA PHE A 34 3.59 -16.21 12.84
C PHE A 34 2.31 -16.09 13.68
N LEU A 35 1.20 -16.67 13.21
CA LEU A 35 -0.10 -16.59 13.87
C LEU A 35 -0.11 -17.22 15.26
N GLN A 36 0.65 -18.31 15.47
CA GLN A 36 0.79 -18.94 16.79
C GLN A 36 1.51 -18.04 17.80
N LYS A 37 2.40 -17.16 17.35
CA LYS A 37 3.19 -16.25 18.21
C LYS A 37 2.54 -14.88 18.37
N PHE A 38 1.78 -14.44 17.36
CA PHE A 38 1.20 -13.11 17.34
C PHE A 38 0.19 -12.91 18.48
N THR A 39 0.43 -11.89 19.31
CA THR A 39 -0.37 -11.62 20.52
C THR A 39 -0.79 -10.14 20.56
N PRO A 40 -2.06 -9.84 20.90
CA PRO A 40 -3.17 -10.77 21.13
C PRO A 40 -3.59 -11.50 19.85
N ALA A 41 -4.09 -12.72 20.00
CA ALA A 41 -4.48 -13.56 18.86
C ALA A 41 -5.56 -12.88 18.00
N LEU A 42 -5.53 -13.15 16.70
CA LEU A 42 -6.59 -12.75 15.77
C LEU A 42 -7.83 -13.61 15.98
N ASN A 43 -9.02 -13.03 15.85
CA ASN A 43 -10.23 -13.85 15.72
C ASN A 43 -10.32 -14.48 14.31
N THR A 44 -11.28 -15.38 14.10
CA THR A 44 -11.43 -16.14 12.84
C THR A 44 -11.48 -15.26 11.59
N GLU A 45 -12.24 -14.17 11.59
CA GLU A 45 -12.37 -13.30 10.41
C GLU A 45 -11.15 -12.40 10.20
N GLN A 46 -10.53 -11.95 11.30
CA GLN A 46 -9.28 -11.20 11.26
C GLN A 46 -8.12 -12.08 10.74
N GLU A 47 -8.03 -13.32 11.20
CA GLU A 47 -7.05 -14.30 10.72
C GLU A 47 -7.27 -14.61 9.24
N ARG A 48 -8.53 -14.80 8.82
CA ARG A 48 -8.86 -15.00 7.41
C ARG A 48 -8.38 -13.84 6.54
N ALA A 49 -8.66 -12.60 6.95
CA ALA A 49 -8.20 -11.41 6.23
C ALA A 49 -6.67 -11.33 6.17
N PHE A 50 -6.01 -11.58 7.31
CA PHE A 50 -4.55 -11.63 7.39
C PHE A 50 -3.95 -12.68 6.45
N ARG A 51 -4.46 -13.93 6.48
CA ARG A 51 -3.97 -15.04 5.65
C ARG A 51 -4.09 -14.76 4.16
N LEU A 52 -5.18 -14.14 3.71
CA LEU A 52 -5.36 -13.76 2.30
C LEU A 52 -4.25 -12.82 1.84
N ILE A 53 -3.98 -11.78 2.61
CA ILE A 53 -2.96 -10.79 2.30
C ILE A 53 -1.56 -11.44 2.41
N ALA A 54 -1.28 -12.11 3.52
CA ALA A 54 0.02 -12.72 3.80
C ALA A 54 0.41 -13.76 2.73
N SER A 55 -0.52 -14.63 2.33
CA SER A 55 -0.29 -15.63 1.27
C SER A 55 -0.03 -14.95 -0.08
N HIS A 56 -0.79 -13.92 -0.42
CA HIS A 56 -0.57 -13.14 -1.63
C HIS A 56 0.82 -12.49 -1.65
N THR A 57 1.38 -12.09 -0.50
CA THR A 57 2.74 -11.49 -0.48
C THR A 57 3.84 -12.47 -0.87
N GLN A 58 3.55 -13.77 -0.83
CA GLN A 58 4.50 -14.86 -1.07
C GLN A 58 4.37 -15.48 -2.46
N GLN A 59 3.34 -15.13 -3.23
CA GLN A 59 3.15 -15.61 -4.60
C GLN A 59 4.08 -14.88 -5.57
N ASP A 60 4.65 -15.58 -6.55
CA ASP A 60 5.38 -14.94 -7.63
C ASP A 60 4.41 -14.32 -8.64
N ASN A 61 4.54 -13.02 -8.87
CA ASN A 61 3.74 -12.25 -9.84
C ASN A 61 2.22 -12.47 -9.74
N PRO A 62 1.59 -12.23 -8.57
CA PRO A 62 0.15 -12.42 -8.40
C PRO A 62 -0.65 -11.32 -9.09
N GLU A 63 -1.87 -11.64 -9.51
CA GLU A 63 -2.87 -10.66 -9.91
C GLU A 63 -3.13 -9.64 -8.79
N PRO A 64 -3.32 -8.35 -9.07
CA PRO A 64 -3.46 -7.33 -8.03
C PRO A 64 -4.60 -7.62 -7.04
N LEU A 65 -4.25 -7.81 -5.75
CA LEU A 65 -5.24 -7.95 -4.67
C LEU A 65 -5.99 -6.64 -4.42
N ARG A 66 -7.27 -6.62 -4.76
CA ARG A 66 -8.22 -5.55 -4.43
C ARG A 66 -9.18 -6.04 -3.35
N MET A 67 -8.85 -5.75 -2.10
CA MET A 67 -9.60 -6.24 -0.94
C MET A 67 -10.26 -5.10 -0.16
N PHE A 68 -11.53 -5.27 0.22
CA PHE A 68 -12.25 -4.40 1.16
C PHE A 68 -12.38 -5.11 2.51
N LEU A 69 -11.79 -4.55 3.55
CA LEU A 69 -11.92 -5.05 4.93
C LEU A 69 -13.06 -4.32 5.64
N GLY A 70 -14.25 -4.90 5.56
CA GLY A 70 -15.46 -4.36 6.20
C GLY A 70 -15.61 -4.75 7.67
N GLY A 71 -16.62 -4.16 8.32
CA GLY A 71 -17.06 -4.51 9.66
C GLY A 71 -17.44 -3.27 10.47
N PRO A 72 -18.40 -3.38 11.41
CA PRO A 72 -18.75 -2.30 12.34
C PRO A 72 -17.53 -1.65 13.03
N GLY A 73 -17.72 -0.45 13.57
CA GLY A 73 -16.72 0.15 14.46
C GLY A 73 -16.40 -0.79 15.63
N GLY A 74 -15.12 -0.86 16.01
CA GLY A 74 -14.69 -1.71 17.14
C GLY A 74 -14.47 -3.19 16.84
N THR A 75 -14.61 -3.65 15.59
CA THR A 75 -14.38 -5.07 15.23
C THR A 75 -12.89 -5.46 15.08
N GLY A 76 -11.97 -4.56 15.42
CA GLY A 76 -10.53 -4.82 15.39
C GLY A 76 -9.91 -4.87 14.00
N LYS A 77 -10.42 -4.12 13.02
CA LYS A 77 -9.75 -3.95 11.71
C LYS A 77 -8.30 -3.47 11.87
N SER A 78 -8.07 -2.53 12.79
CA SER A 78 -6.73 -2.04 13.15
C SER A 78 -5.84 -3.14 13.72
N HIS A 79 -6.41 -4.20 14.31
CA HIS A 79 -5.66 -5.35 14.80
C HIS A 79 -5.08 -6.19 13.64
N VAL A 80 -5.84 -6.34 12.55
CA VAL A 80 -5.33 -6.95 11.30
C VAL A 80 -4.18 -6.12 10.71
N ILE A 81 -4.33 -4.79 10.71
CA ILE A 81 -3.28 -3.88 10.25
C ILE A 81 -2.00 -4.06 11.08
N SER A 82 -2.13 -4.12 12.41
CA SER A 82 -1.00 -4.37 13.31
C SER A 82 -0.33 -5.71 13.02
N ALA A 83 -1.10 -6.78 12.82
CA ALA A 83 -0.55 -8.09 12.45
C ALA A 83 0.23 -8.05 11.14
N LEU A 84 -0.31 -7.39 10.11
CA LEU A 84 0.38 -7.22 8.83
C LEU A 84 1.68 -6.43 8.99
N LYS A 85 1.67 -5.35 9.77
CA LYS A 85 2.88 -4.55 10.02
C LYS A 85 4.00 -5.39 10.61
N VAL A 86 3.71 -6.16 11.65
CA VAL A 86 4.69 -7.07 12.29
C VAL A 86 5.13 -8.15 11.31
N PHE A 87 4.22 -8.72 10.51
CA PHE A 87 4.55 -9.71 9.50
C PHE A 87 5.51 -9.18 8.41
N PHE A 88 5.29 -7.96 7.91
CA PHE A 88 6.22 -7.33 6.95
C PHE A 88 7.56 -6.96 7.59
N GLU A 89 7.56 -6.62 8.88
CA GLU A 89 8.79 -6.39 9.65
C GLU A 89 9.60 -7.69 9.81
N GLU A 90 8.96 -8.81 10.14
CA GLU A 90 9.63 -10.13 10.19
C GLU A 90 10.16 -10.59 8.83
N GLN A 91 9.54 -10.14 7.72
CA GLN A 91 10.07 -10.37 6.37
C GLN A 91 11.26 -9.46 6.01
N ALA A 92 11.65 -8.51 6.87
CA ALA A 92 12.59 -7.42 6.58
C ALA A 92 12.13 -6.51 5.41
N GLU A 93 10.82 -6.37 5.24
CA GLU A 93 10.19 -5.79 4.05
C GLU A 93 9.12 -4.73 4.42
N ILE A 94 9.32 -4.02 5.54
CA ILE A 94 8.35 -3.03 6.04
C ILE A 94 8.02 -1.93 5.00
N ARG A 95 8.95 -1.63 4.08
CA ARG A 95 8.74 -0.65 3.00
C ARG A 95 7.71 -1.09 1.97
N ARG A 96 7.45 -2.40 1.81
CA ARG A 96 6.43 -2.91 0.88
C ARG A 96 5.01 -2.55 1.30
N PHE A 97 4.79 -2.23 2.57
CA PHE A 97 3.48 -1.98 3.15
C PHE A 97 3.33 -0.50 3.57
N ARG A 98 2.39 0.20 2.93
CA ARG A 98 2.05 1.59 3.26
C ARG A 98 0.65 1.68 3.84
N LEU A 99 0.52 2.54 4.84
CA LEU A 99 -0.74 2.86 5.50
C LEU A 99 -1.15 4.29 5.17
N ALA A 100 -2.39 4.45 4.75
CA ALA A 100 -2.95 5.76 4.47
C ALA A 100 -4.37 5.90 5.03
N SER A 101 -4.80 7.13 5.31
CA SER A 101 -6.20 7.43 5.61
C SER A 101 -6.61 8.78 5.04
N TYR A 102 -7.92 9.02 4.97
CA TYR A 102 -8.47 10.28 4.49
C TYR A 102 -8.16 11.46 5.44
N THR A 103 -8.30 11.24 6.75
CA THR A 103 -8.09 12.30 7.76
C THR A 103 -6.73 12.17 8.45
N GLY A 104 -6.19 13.30 8.92
CA GLY A 104 -4.93 13.32 9.66
C GLY A 104 -4.98 12.51 10.96
N VAL A 105 -6.10 12.57 11.69
CA VAL A 105 -6.27 11.83 12.94
C VAL A 105 -6.27 10.32 12.71
N ALA A 106 -7.04 9.84 11.74
CA ALA A 106 -7.07 8.41 11.41
C ALA A 106 -5.72 7.91 10.85
N ALA A 107 -5.06 8.71 10.00
CA ALA A 107 -3.72 8.40 9.52
C ALA A 107 -2.72 8.25 10.68
N ASN A 108 -2.78 9.15 11.66
CA ASN A 108 -1.93 9.07 12.85
C ASN A 108 -2.21 7.82 13.70
N ASN A 109 -3.48 7.43 13.85
CA ASN A 109 -3.88 6.25 14.64
C ASN A 109 -3.30 4.94 14.09
N ILE A 110 -3.10 4.84 12.78
CA ILE A 110 -2.49 3.66 12.13
C ILE A 110 -0.99 3.85 11.86
N SER A 111 -0.35 4.91 12.37
CA SER A 111 1.05 5.26 12.04
C SER A 111 1.30 5.37 10.52
N GLY A 112 0.30 5.87 9.79
CA GLY A 112 0.33 6.06 8.35
C GLY A 112 0.46 7.53 7.94
N MET A 113 0.06 7.82 6.72
CA MET A 113 0.02 9.18 6.16
C MET A 113 -1.36 9.52 5.62
N THR A 114 -1.63 10.80 5.35
CA THR A 114 -2.89 11.13 4.68
C THR A 114 -2.83 10.74 3.20
N LEU A 115 -3.96 10.38 2.60
CA LEU A 115 -4.06 10.12 1.16
C LEU A 115 -3.63 11.34 0.33
N HIS A 116 -3.89 12.55 0.85
CA HIS A 116 -3.43 13.78 0.24
C HIS A 116 -1.90 13.87 0.19
N SER A 117 -1.21 13.47 1.26
CA SER A 117 0.26 13.37 1.29
C SER A 117 0.77 12.26 0.38
N ALA A 118 0.14 11.08 0.43
CA ALA A 118 0.56 9.90 -0.33
C ALA A 118 0.51 10.12 -1.85
N LEU A 119 -0.47 10.91 -2.31
CA LEU A 119 -0.75 11.13 -3.73
C LEU A 119 -0.45 12.58 -4.18
N MET A 120 0.09 13.42 -3.29
CA MET A 120 0.29 14.87 -3.49
C MET A 120 -0.89 15.59 -4.18
N LEU A 121 -2.12 15.23 -3.78
CA LEU A 121 -3.33 15.75 -4.40
C LEU A 121 -3.53 17.26 -4.21
N SER A 122 -2.76 17.91 -3.33
CA SER A 122 -2.73 19.36 -3.13
C SER A 122 -2.04 20.12 -4.27
N SER A 123 -1.19 19.47 -5.09
CA SER A 123 -0.47 20.14 -6.18
C SER A 123 -1.27 20.24 -7.49
N ALA A 124 -2.42 19.57 -7.61
CA ALA A 124 -3.20 19.57 -8.86
C ALA A 124 -3.87 20.92 -9.18
N SER A 125 -3.90 21.85 -8.22
CA SER A 125 -4.44 23.21 -8.41
C SER A 125 -3.38 24.24 -8.84
N SER A 126 -2.10 23.93 -8.75
CA SER A 126 -1.01 24.83 -9.18
C SER A 126 -0.23 24.14 -10.30
N ASN A 127 -0.25 24.75 -11.48
CA ASN A 127 0.27 24.19 -12.74
C ASN A 127 1.81 24.07 -12.82
N LYS A 128 2.47 23.76 -11.70
CA LYS A 128 3.92 23.53 -11.56
C LYS A 128 4.15 22.51 -10.44
N MET A 129 3.98 21.21 -10.72
CA MET A 129 4.71 20.20 -9.94
C MET A 129 6.19 20.49 -10.14
N ASN A 130 6.92 20.83 -9.08
CA ASN A 130 8.36 21.02 -9.22
C ASN A 130 9.03 19.63 -9.34
N SER A 131 10.23 19.58 -9.93
CA SER A 131 10.97 18.32 -10.11
C SER A 131 11.32 17.61 -8.80
N LYS A 132 11.48 18.35 -7.71
CA LYS A 132 11.78 17.85 -6.37
C LYS A 132 10.59 17.10 -5.75
N SER A 133 9.36 17.62 -5.88
CA SER A 133 8.15 16.95 -5.38
C SER A 133 7.87 15.63 -6.11
N HIS A 134 8.23 15.55 -7.39
CA HIS A 134 8.13 14.31 -8.15
C HIS A 134 9.17 13.27 -7.67
N GLN A 135 10.41 13.68 -7.42
CA GLN A 135 11.43 12.78 -6.86
C GLN A 135 11.04 12.25 -5.48
N ASP A 136 10.47 13.11 -4.63
CA ASP A 136 9.99 12.71 -3.30
C ASP A 136 8.85 11.67 -3.41
N LEU A 137 7.93 11.83 -4.37
CA LEU A 137 6.88 10.84 -4.66
C LEU A 137 7.46 9.52 -5.16
N VAL A 138 8.37 9.56 -6.12
CA VAL A 138 9.03 8.35 -6.65
C VAL A 138 9.72 7.61 -5.50
N ALA A 139 10.46 8.33 -4.64
CA ALA A 139 11.11 7.75 -3.47
C ALA A 139 10.10 7.20 -2.44
N LEU A 140 8.96 7.85 -2.27
CA LEU A 140 7.89 7.42 -1.36
C LEU A 140 7.31 6.06 -1.77
N TRP A 141 7.09 5.87 -3.07
CA TRP A 141 6.47 4.69 -3.68
C TRP A 141 7.47 3.62 -4.13
N GLN A 142 8.77 3.94 -4.12
CA GLN A 142 9.82 2.96 -4.45
C GLN A 142 9.78 1.78 -3.49
N GLY A 143 9.62 0.57 -4.04
CA GLY A 143 9.55 -0.67 -3.27
C GLY A 143 8.24 -0.92 -2.52
N VAL A 144 7.23 -0.05 -2.68
CA VAL A 144 5.88 -0.27 -2.15
C VAL A 144 5.13 -1.25 -3.06
N ASP A 145 4.48 -2.25 -2.47
CA ASP A 145 3.63 -3.22 -3.19
C ASP A 145 2.18 -3.21 -2.65
N TYR A 146 1.97 -2.79 -1.40
CA TYR A 146 0.67 -2.75 -0.73
C TYR A 146 0.37 -1.36 -0.19
N LEU A 147 -0.81 -0.86 -0.52
CA LEU A 147 -1.40 0.32 0.10
C LEU A 147 -2.66 -0.10 0.84
N PHE A 148 -2.66 0.06 2.16
CA PHE A 148 -3.84 -0.11 2.98
C PHE A 148 -4.44 1.27 3.29
N VAL A 149 -5.72 1.44 2.98
CA VAL A 149 -6.45 2.69 3.17
C VAL A 149 -7.48 2.50 4.28
N ASP A 150 -7.34 3.22 5.38
CA ASP A 150 -8.30 3.24 6.48
C ASP A 150 -9.33 4.38 6.31
N GLU A 151 -10.51 4.21 6.90
CA GLU A 151 -11.65 5.11 6.78
C GLU A 151 -12.10 5.38 5.33
N VAL A 152 -12.09 4.33 4.49
CA VAL A 152 -12.54 4.40 3.09
C VAL A 152 -13.99 4.84 2.93
N SER A 153 -14.82 4.70 3.97
CA SER A 153 -16.19 5.22 4.03
C SER A 153 -16.26 6.74 3.87
N MET A 154 -15.17 7.46 4.17
CA MET A 154 -15.06 8.92 4.01
C MET A 154 -14.69 9.33 2.58
N LEU A 155 -14.42 8.38 1.69
CA LEU A 155 -13.98 8.65 0.32
C LEU A 155 -15.14 8.68 -0.66
N GLY A 156 -15.35 9.83 -1.32
CA GLY A 156 -16.27 9.91 -2.45
C GLY A 156 -15.71 9.22 -3.72
N CYS A 157 -16.60 8.81 -4.64
CA CYS A 157 -16.21 8.11 -5.88
C CYS A 157 -15.19 8.89 -6.71
N ARG A 158 -15.30 10.22 -6.77
CA ARG A 158 -14.33 11.07 -7.49
C ARG A 158 -12.93 10.97 -6.90
N PHE A 159 -12.83 10.82 -5.58
CA PHE A 159 -11.54 10.69 -4.90
C PHE A 159 -10.95 9.29 -5.14
N MET A 160 -11.76 8.24 -5.07
CA MET A 160 -11.32 6.88 -5.44
C MET A 160 -10.82 6.79 -6.89
N LEU A 161 -11.46 7.49 -7.83
CA LEU A 161 -10.98 7.56 -9.22
C LEU A 161 -9.60 8.24 -9.32
N LYS A 162 -9.36 9.29 -8.53
CA LYS A 162 -8.04 9.94 -8.47
C LYS A 162 -6.97 9.01 -7.91
N ILE A 163 -7.28 8.25 -6.86
CA ILE A 163 -6.39 7.22 -6.30
C ILE A 163 -6.06 6.19 -7.40
N SER A 164 -7.08 5.66 -8.08
CA SER A 164 -6.89 4.66 -9.13
C SER A 164 -6.01 5.17 -10.27
N ARG A 165 -6.17 6.42 -10.71
CA ARG A 165 -5.35 7.01 -11.78
C ARG A 165 -3.92 7.35 -11.36
N ALA A 166 -3.66 7.47 -10.07
CA ALA A 166 -2.33 7.76 -9.56
C ALA A 166 -1.51 6.49 -9.31
N LEU A 167 -2.17 5.34 -9.18
CA LEU A 167 -1.55 4.04 -8.86
C LEU A 167 -1.58 3.04 -10.03
N CYS A 168 -2.40 3.29 -11.07
CA CYS A 168 -2.46 2.53 -12.31
C CYS A 168 -1.96 3.41 -13.46
#